data_AF-A0A944VAU7-F1
#
_entry.id   AF-A0A944VAU7-F1
#
_cell.length_a   1.000
_cell.length_b   1.000
_cell.length_c   1.000
_cell.angle_alpha   90.00
_cell.angle_beta   90.00
_cell.angle_gamma   90.00
#
_symmetry.space_group_name_H-M   'P 1'
#
loop_
_entity.id
_entity.type
_entity.pdbx_description
1 polymer ?
#
loop_
_entity_poly.entity_id
_entity_poly.type
_entity_poly.pdbx_seq_one_letter_code
_entity_poly.pdbx_strand_id
1 'polypeptide(L)' 'MREFLGQFVSDSDVPVDQDLFGSGLVNSLFAMQLVLHIESEYGLSISNEDLDFDNFKSLEAIAGFIERKNGESSV' A
#
# COMPACT_ATOMS: atom_id res chain seq x y z
N MET A 1 5.10 3.72 -6.35
CA MET A 1 3.84 3.88 -5.58
C MET A 1 2.80 4.78 -6.25
N ARG A 2 3.02 6.11 -6.43
CA ARG A 2 2.03 6.99 -7.09
C ARG A 2 1.74 6.58 -8.54
N GLU A 3 2.79 6.34 -9.33
CA GLU A 3 2.63 5.80 -10.71
C GLU A 3 1.87 4.47 -10.77
N PHE A 4 2.06 3.58 -9.79
CA PHE A 4 1.31 2.32 -9.71
C PHE A 4 -0.16 2.58 -9.43
N LEU A 5 -0.49 3.48 -8.49
CA LEU A 5 -1.87 3.87 -8.23
C LEU A 5 -2.52 4.56 -9.43
N GLY A 6 -1.79 5.41 -10.15
CA GLY A 6 -2.27 6.08 -11.37
C GLY A 6 -2.74 5.14 -12.48
N GLN A 7 -2.34 3.86 -12.46
CA GLN A 7 -2.85 2.84 -13.37
C GLN A 7 -4.27 2.38 -13.04
N PHE A 8 -4.74 2.63 -11.82
CA PHE A 8 -6.02 2.13 -11.29
C PHE A 8 -6.95 3.24 -10.80
N VAL A 9 -6.39 4.36 -10.35
CA VAL A 9 -7.11 5.58 -9.94
C VAL A 9 -6.70 6.76 -10.81
N SER A 10 -7.64 7.67 -11.10
CA SER A 10 -7.33 8.91 -11.81
C SER A 10 -6.45 9.79 -10.91
N ASP A 11 -5.16 9.83 -11.25
CA ASP A 11 -3.98 10.08 -10.42
C ASP A 11 -3.86 11.43 -9.70
N SER A 12 -4.73 12.42 -9.93
CA SER A 12 -4.38 13.82 -9.58
C SER A 12 -4.94 14.37 -8.26
N ASP A 13 -5.91 13.73 -7.60
CA ASP A 13 -6.56 14.32 -6.42
C ASP A 13 -6.85 13.32 -5.29
N VAL A 14 -6.31 12.10 -5.32
CA VAL A 14 -6.52 11.14 -4.22
C VAL A 14 -5.72 11.61 -2.99
N PRO A 15 -6.40 12.02 -1.90
CA PRO A 15 -5.74 12.40 -0.65
C PRO A 15 -4.96 11.22 -0.08
N VAL A 16 -3.83 11.51 0.58
CA VAL A 16 -2.97 10.45 1.15
C VAL A 16 -3.64 9.70 2.31
N ASP A 17 -4.60 10.34 2.96
CA ASP A 17 -5.43 9.82 4.06
C ASP A 17 -6.74 9.17 3.56
N GLN A 18 -7.02 9.24 2.27
CA GLN A 18 -8.25 8.66 1.73
C GLN A 18 -8.23 7.14 1.84
N ASP A 19 -9.37 6.61 2.31
CA ASP A 19 -9.64 5.17 2.30
C ASP A 19 -9.85 4.69 0.86
N LEU A 20 -8.85 3.97 0.36
CA LEU A 20 -8.80 3.41 -0.98
C LEU A 20 -9.84 2.29 -1.17
N PHE A 21 -10.12 1.53 -0.11
CA PHE A 21 -11.12 0.45 -0.15
C PHE A 21 -12.53 0.99 0.06
N GLY A 22 -12.70 1.92 0.99
CA GLY A 22 -13.97 2.57 1.29
C GLY A 22 -14.49 3.45 0.14
N SER A 23 -13.58 4.00 -0.67
CA SER A 23 -13.93 4.74 -1.89
C SER A 23 -14.34 3.84 -3.07
N GLY A 24 -14.16 2.51 -2.96
CA GLY A 24 -14.40 1.57 -4.06
C GLY A 24 -13.39 1.66 -5.21
N LEU A 25 -12.35 2.47 -5.02
CA LEU A 25 -11.24 2.65 -5.97
C LEU A 25 -10.32 1.42 -5.99
N VAL A 26 -10.27 0.69 -4.88
CA VAL A 26 -9.46 -0.51 -4.68
C VAL A 26 -10.34 -1.70 -4.30
N ASN A 27 -10.10 -2.84 -4.95
CA ASN A 27 -10.74 -4.12 -4.63
C ASN A 27 -9.73 -5.12 -4.02
N SER A 28 -10.20 -6.26 -3.53
CA SER A 28 -9.34 -7.28 -2.90
C SER A 28 -8.24 -7.81 -3.83
N LEU A 29 -8.46 -7.82 -5.15
CA LEU A 29 -7.44 -8.23 -6.11
C LEU A 29 -6.35 -7.16 -6.25
N PHE A 30 -6.74 -5.90 -6.32
CA PHE A 30 -5.80 -4.78 -6.34
C PHE A 30 -4.95 -4.74 -5.08
N ALA A 31 -5.54 -5.00 -3.91
CA ALA A 31 -4.78 -5.10 -2.66
C ALA A 31 -3.67 -6.15 -2.74
N MET A 32 -3.96 -7.33 -3.30
CA MET A 32 -2.93 -8.36 -3.52
C MET A 32 -1.87 -7.91 -4.54
N GLN A 33 -2.26 -7.24 -5.62
CA GLN A 33 -1.29 -6.70 -6.59
C GLN A 33 -0.40 -5.61 -5.96
N LEU A 34 -0.98 -4.79 -5.10
CA LEU A 34 -0.27 -3.76 -4.37
C LEU A 34 0.77 -4.37 -3.42
N VAL A 35 0.40 -5.40 -2.66
CA VAL A 35 1.32 -6.15 -1.79
C VAL A 35 2.51 -6.67 -2.60
N LEU A 36 2.25 -7.37 -3.70
CA LEU A 36 3.30 -7.90 -4.58
C LEU A 36 4.20 -6.79 -5.16
N HIS A 37 3.60 -5.66 -5.52
CA HIS A 37 4.34 -4.49 -6.01
C HIS A 37 5.25 -3.93 -4.93
N ILE A 38 4.76 -3.78 -3.69
CA ILE A 38 5.57 -3.29 -2.56
C ILE A 38 6.71 -4.26 -2.24
N GLU A 39 6.44 -5.56 -2.16
CA GLU A 39 7.46 -6.58 -1.95
C GLU A 39 8.55 -6.52 -3.02
N SER A 40 8.15 -6.41 -4.29
CA SER A 40 9.09 -6.36 -5.40
C SER A 40 9.87 -5.04 -5.51
N GLU A 41 9.22 -3.89 -5.29
CA GLU A 41 9.85 -2.57 -5.42
C GLU A 41 10.78 -2.24 -4.25
N TYR A 42 10.36 -2.58 -3.03
CA TYR A 42 11.08 -2.25 -1.80
C TYR A 42 11.88 -3.43 -1.23
N GLY A 43 11.78 -4.61 -1.84
CA GLY A 43 12.46 -5.83 -1.36
C GLY A 43 11.96 -6.29 0.01
N LEU A 44 10.72 -5.96 0.36
CA LEU A 44 10.12 -6.31 1.64
C LEU A 44 9.44 -7.68 1.57
N SER A 45 9.30 -8.33 2.72
CA SER A 45 8.50 -9.56 2.87
C SER A 45 7.26 -9.25 3.70
N ILE A 46 6.09 -9.37 3.09
CA ILE A 46 4.79 -9.08 3.71
C ILE A 46 4.19 -10.41 4.18
N SER A 47 4.09 -10.58 5.49
CA SER A 47 3.53 -11.75 6.14
C SER A 47 2.02 -11.59 6.35
N ASN A 48 1.32 -12.68 6.68
CA ASN A 48 -0.13 -12.62 6.95
C ASN A 48 -0.51 -11.63 8.06
N GLU A 49 0.36 -11.41 9.03
CA GLU A 49 0.18 -10.40 10.10
C GLU A 49 0.30 -8.96 9.58
N ASP A 50 1.07 -8.75 8.52
CA ASP A 50 1.23 -7.44 7.89
C ASP A 50 0.02 -7.10 7.01
N LEU A 51 -0.68 -8.12 6.46
CA LEU A 51 -1.90 -8.04 5.64
C LEU A 51 -3.14 -7.57 6.41
N ASP A 52 -2.96 -6.59 7.30
CA ASP A 52 -4.02 -5.89 7.98
C ASP A 52 -4.56 -4.74 7.11
N PHE A 53 -5.88 -4.61 7.06
CA PHE A 53 -6.54 -3.52 6.36
C PHE A 53 -6.01 -2.15 6.79
N ASP A 54 -5.71 -1.95 8.08
CA ASP A 54 -5.19 -0.70 8.60
C ASP A 54 -3.82 -0.31 8.01
N ASN A 55 -3.04 -1.27 7.51
CA ASN A 55 -1.75 -1.02 6.86
C ASN A 55 -1.89 -0.63 5.38
N PHE A 56 -2.99 -1.01 4.73
CA PHE A 56 -3.21 -0.79 3.29
C PHE A 56 -4.35 0.16 2.96
N LYS A 57 -5.12 0.61 3.96
CA LYS A 57 -6.33 1.42 3.77
C LYS A 57 -6.08 2.73 3.02
N SER A 58 -4.91 3.34 3.17
CA SER A 58 -4.57 4.63 2.58
C SER A 58 -3.10 4.69 2.17
N LEU A 59 -2.77 5.68 1.32
CA LEU A 59 -1.39 5.95 0.89
C LEU A 59 -0.45 6.22 2.08
N GLU A 60 -0.93 6.96 3.08
CA GLU A 60 -0.19 7.24 4.31
C GLU A 60 0.05 5.96 5.12
N ALA A 61 -0.95 5.10 5.26
CA ALA A 61 -0.81 3.82 5.96
C ALA A 61 0.23 2.91 5.29
N ILE A 62 0.17 2.83 3.95
CA ILE A 62 1.11 2.04 3.14
C ILE A 62 2.53 2.58 3.28
N ALA A 63 2.70 3.91 3.18
CA ALA A 63 4.00 4.55 3.36
C ALA A 63 4.56 4.26 4.76
N GLY A 64 3.75 4.44 5.81
CA GLY A 64 4.15 4.13 7.18
C GLY A 64 4.46 2.64 7.38
N PHE A 65 3.75 1.74 6.70
CA PHE A 65 4.05 0.31 6.72
C PHE A 65 5.43 0.01 6.11
N ILE A 66 5.71 0.57 4.93
CA ILE A 66 7.00 0.43 4.24
C ILE A 66 8.14 1.00 5.10
N GLU A 67 7.94 2.15 5.74
CA GLU A 67 8.93 2.76 6.64
C GLU A 67 9.19 1.89 7.87
N ARG A 68 8.16 1.33 8.50
CA ARG A 68 8.32 0.40 9.63
C ARG A 68 9.15 -0.82 9.23
N LYS A 69 8.80 -1.48 8.12
CA LYS A 69 9.52 -2.65 7.63
C LYS A 69 10.98 -2.37 7.24
N ASN A 70 11.23 -1.21 6.63
CA ASN A 70 12.60 -0.79 6.32
C ASN A 70 13.41 -0.43 7.59
N GLY A 71 12.77 0.19 8.59
CA GLY A 71 13.40 0.51 9.86
C GLY A 71 13.72 -0.72 10.72
N GLU A 72 12.89 -1.76 10.69
CA GLU A 72 13.13 -3.03 11.39
C GLU A 72 14.29 -3.84 10.79
N SER A 73 14.69 -3.55 9.54
CA SER A 73 15.84 -4.20 8.89
C SER A 73 17.20 -3.65 9.31
N SER A 74 17.24 -2.73 10.29
CA SER A 74 18.46 -2.09 10.82
C SER A 74 18.55 -2.22 12.34
N VAL A 75 18.79 -3.42 12.86
CA VAL A 75 19.34 -3.67 14.22
C VAL A 75 20.13 -4.96 14.28
#